data_AF-A0A1Q6LCW7-F1
#
_entry.id   AF-A0A1Q6LCW7-F1
#
_cell.length_a   1.000
_cell.length_b   1.000
_cell.length_c   1.000
_cell.angle_alpha   90.00
_cell.angle_beta   90.00
_cell.angle_gamma   90.00
#
_symmetry.space_group_name_H-M   'P 1'
#
loop_
_entity.id
_entity.type
_entity.pdbx_description
1 polymer ?
#
loop_
_entity_poly.entity_id
_entity_poly.type
_entity_poly.pdbx_seq_one_letter_code
_entity_poly.pdbx_strand_id
1 'polypeptide(L)'
;MIIKTKNGDILKGNEKRIAFAVNIEGANDAGFAGMISSRFWPELAYIGETKLGTVLTKKVDDIEFFALCCHSLKEGWNNQQEVIKECFDAIPGDEPVASISIGTGLIGVLSGANFDLIKAGMEASKKEIILY
;
A
#
# COMPACT_ATOMS: atom_id res chain seq x y z
N MET A 1 -5.10 5.60 11.43
CA MET A 1 -5.98 4.91 12.39
C MET A 1 -6.90 3.98 11.64
N ILE A 2 -6.97 2.71 12.03
CA ILE A 2 -7.92 1.76 11.45
C ILE A 2 -9.30 2.00 12.07
N ILE A 3 -10.27 2.39 11.23
CA ILE A 3 -11.64 2.68 11.68
C ILE A 3 -12.59 1.51 11.46
N LYS A 4 -12.22 0.58 10.57
CA LYS A 4 -13.04 -0.58 10.23
C LYS A 4 -12.18 -1.69 9.64
N THR A 5 -12.53 -2.94 9.97
CA THR A 5 -12.01 -4.12 9.29
C THR A 5 -13.12 -4.79 8.49
N LYS A 6 -12.81 -5.26 7.29
CA LYS A 6 -13.72 -5.97 6.39
C LYS A 6 -13.05 -7.25 5.89
N ASN A 7 -13.84 -8.28 5.63
CA ASN A 7 -13.35 -9.47 4.95
C ASN A 7 -13.79 -9.42 3.48
N GLY A 8 -12.88 -9.72 2.56
CA GLY A 8 -13.19 -9.90 1.15
C GLY A 8 -12.19 -9.26 0.20
N ASP A 9 -12.54 -9.25 -1.08
CA ASP A 9 -11.74 -8.62 -2.13
C ASP A 9 -11.97 -7.10 -2.14
N ILE A 10 -10.92 -6.33 -1.83
CA ILE A 10 -10.93 -4.87 -1.81
C ILE A 10 -11.40 -4.27 -3.14
N LEU A 11 -11.14 -4.93 -4.28
CA LEU A 11 -11.55 -4.45 -5.61
C LEU A 11 -13.03 -4.70 -5.92
N LYS A 12 -13.71 -5.51 -5.10
CA LYS A 12 -15.17 -5.71 -5.15
C LYS A 12 -15.91 -4.91 -4.07
N GLY A 13 -15.18 -4.15 -3.27
CA GLY A 13 -15.72 -3.23 -2.29
C GLY A 13 -16.34 -1.98 -2.92
N ASN A 14 -16.92 -1.13 -2.08
CA ASN A 14 -17.48 0.16 -2.51
C ASN A 14 -16.46 1.29 -2.41
N GLU A 15 -15.31 1.04 -1.78
CA GLU A 15 -14.26 2.02 -1.56
C GLU A 15 -13.56 2.38 -2.88
N LYS A 16 -13.41 3.68 -3.07
CA LYS A 16 -12.83 4.28 -4.27
C LYS A 16 -11.41 4.78 -4.07
N ARG A 17 -10.90 4.71 -2.84
CA ARG A 17 -9.54 5.12 -2.48
C ARG A 17 -8.82 3.89 -1.97
N ILE A 18 -7.82 3.39 -2.69
CA ILE A 18 -7.18 2.10 -2.40
C ILE A 18 -5.68 2.29 -2.23
N ALA A 19 -5.17 1.96 -1.05
CA ALA A 19 -3.76 1.95 -0.71
C ALA A 19 -3.17 0.54 -0.70
N PHE A 20 -1.94 0.41 -1.19
CA PHE A 20 -1.20 -0.85 -1.20
C PHE A 20 0.31 -0.61 -1.25
N ALA A 21 1.10 -1.58 -0.79
CA ALA A 21 2.55 -1.46 -0.77
C ALA A 21 3.20 -1.69 -2.14
N VAL A 22 4.28 -0.94 -2.40
CA VAL A 22 5.20 -1.09 -3.52
C VAL A 22 6.64 -0.94 -3.03
N ASN A 23 7.59 -1.46 -3.81
CA ASN A 23 9.02 -1.30 -3.51
C ASN A 23 9.63 -0.04 -4.14
N ILE A 24 10.72 0.43 -3.55
CA ILE A 24 11.45 1.61 -4.00
C ILE A 24 12.29 1.37 -5.26
N GLU A 25 12.55 0.13 -5.65
CA GLU A 25 13.24 -0.18 -6.92
C GLU A 25 12.33 -0.04 -8.13
N GLY A 26 11.02 0.12 -7.91
CA GLY A 26 10.04 0.33 -8.96
C GLY A 26 9.65 -0.93 -9.74
N ALA A 27 9.99 -2.12 -9.23
CA ALA A 27 9.66 -3.41 -9.85
C ALA A 27 8.42 -4.03 -9.18
N ASN A 28 7.22 -3.60 -9.58
CA ASN A 28 5.95 -3.89 -8.90
C ASN A 28 5.02 -4.80 -9.72
N ASP A 29 5.53 -5.94 -10.14
CA ASP A 29 4.88 -6.91 -11.03
C ASP A 29 4.35 -8.17 -10.30
N ALA A 30 4.51 -8.26 -8.97
CA ALA A 30 4.10 -9.40 -8.17
C ALA A 30 3.06 -9.05 -7.08
N GLY A 31 2.36 -10.08 -6.59
CA GLY A 31 1.37 -9.95 -5.52
C GLY A 31 0.21 -9.01 -5.88
N PHE A 32 -0.26 -8.23 -4.90
CA PHE A 32 -1.34 -7.28 -5.14
C PHE A 32 -0.90 -6.14 -6.07
N ALA A 33 0.33 -5.64 -5.93
CA ALA A 33 0.86 -4.60 -6.81
C ALA A 33 0.93 -5.06 -8.28
N GLY A 34 1.34 -6.31 -8.52
CA GLY A 34 1.30 -6.95 -9.85
C GLY A 34 -0.12 -7.07 -10.44
N MET A 35 -1.11 -7.37 -9.58
CA MET A 35 -2.50 -7.36 -10.01
C MET A 35 -2.98 -5.96 -10.40
N ILE A 36 -2.62 -4.94 -9.62
CA ILE A 36 -2.98 -3.55 -9.93
C ILE A 36 -2.28 -3.10 -11.22
N SER A 37 -0.99 -3.40 -11.38
CA SER A 37 -0.24 -2.98 -12.55
C SER A 37 -0.75 -3.64 -13.83
N SER A 38 -1.00 -4.95 -13.80
CA SER A 38 -1.52 -5.67 -14.98
C SER A 38 -2.92 -5.23 -15.43
N ARG A 39 -3.76 -4.69 -14.54
CA ARG A 39 -5.18 -4.41 -14.83
C ARG A 39 -5.53 -2.94 -14.92
N PHE A 40 -4.89 -2.09 -14.13
CA PHE A 40 -5.31 -0.70 -13.93
C PHE A 40 -4.16 0.30 -14.14
N TRP A 41 -2.94 -0.06 -13.76
CA TRP A 41 -1.79 0.85 -13.78
C TRP A 41 -0.54 0.19 -14.39
N PRO A 42 -0.50 -0.07 -15.71
CA PRO A 42 0.60 -0.80 -16.35
C PRO A 42 1.99 -0.22 -16.09
N GLU A 43 2.10 1.11 -16.03
CA GLU A 43 3.38 1.80 -15.80
C GLU A 43 3.97 1.53 -14.41
N LEU A 44 3.15 1.11 -13.43
CA LEU A 44 3.60 0.82 -12.07
C LEU A 44 4.54 -0.39 -12.01
N ALA A 45 4.40 -1.33 -12.95
CA ALA A 45 5.21 -2.55 -12.99
C ALA A 45 6.72 -2.24 -13.06
N TYR A 46 7.09 -1.17 -13.77
CA TYR A 46 8.47 -0.71 -13.96
C TYR A 46 8.54 0.83 -13.99
N ILE A 47 8.31 1.47 -12.85
CA ILE A 47 8.25 2.94 -12.76
C ILE A 47 9.63 3.59 -12.52
N GLY A 48 10.66 2.79 -12.30
CA GLY A 48 11.99 3.24 -11.91
C GLY A 48 12.11 3.50 -10.41
N GLU A 49 13.32 3.86 -9.96
CA GLU A 49 13.59 4.04 -8.54
C GLU A 49 12.77 5.19 -7.94
N THR A 50 12.18 4.94 -6.77
CA THR A 50 11.41 5.89 -5.98
C THR A 50 12.03 6.06 -4.60
N LYS A 51 11.40 6.87 -3.73
CA LYS A 51 11.90 7.15 -2.40
C LYS A 51 11.02 6.50 -1.34
N LEU A 52 11.65 5.88 -0.34
CA LEU A 52 10.97 5.34 0.83
C LEU A 52 10.14 6.43 1.53
N GLY A 53 8.91 6.08 1.95
CA GLY A 53 7.98 7.01 2.60
C GLY A 53 7.15 7.85 1.63
N THR A 54 7.37 7.73 0.32
CA THR A 54 6.56 8.45 -0.69
C THR A 54 5.33 7.66 -1.12
N VAL A 55 4.35 8.38 -1.66
CA VAL A 55 3.11 7.80 -2.20
C VAL A 55 2.97 8.21 -3.65
N LEU A 56 2.82 7.23 -4.52
CA LEU A 56 2.46 7.44 -5.92
C LEU A 56 0.95 7.36 -6.06
N THR A 57 0.37 8.22 -6.91
CA THR A 57 -1.07 8.27 -7.12
C THR A 57 -1.46 8.03 -8.58
N LYS A 58 -2.56 7.32 -8.80
CA LYS A 58 -3.18 7.16 -10.12
C LYS A 58 -4.69 7.08 -9.97
N LYS A 59 -5.40 7.85 -10.78
CA LYS A 59 -6.85 7.71 -10.93
C LYS A 59 -7.15 6.89 -12.18
N VAL A 60 -7.99 5.87 -12.04
CA VAL A 60 -8.50 5.01 -13.11
C VAL A 60 -10.00 4.88 -12.91
N ASP A 61 -10.77 5.38 -13.86
CA ASP A 61 -12.22 5.52 -13.75
C ASP A 61 -12.63 6.27 -12.46
N ASP A 62 -13.36 5.60 -11.57
CA ASP A 62 -13.81 6.13 -10.28
C ASP A 62 -12.92 5.70 -9.11
N ILE A 63 -11.81 4.98 -9.36
CA ILE A 63 -10.87 4.51 -8.33
C ILE A 63 -9.61 5.37 -8.34
N GLU A 64 -9.18 5.79 -7.16
CA GLU A 64 -7.91 6.43 -6.89
C GLU A 64 -7.00 5.47 -6.11
N PHE A 65 -5.88 5.11 -6.74
CA PHE A 65 -4.88 4.22 -6.20
C PHE A 65 -3.74 4.99 -5.54
N PHE A 66 -3.28 4.51 -4.39
CA PHE A 66 -2.17 5.03 -3.59
C PHE A 66 -1.13 3.93 -3.39
N ALA A 67 -0.09 3.95 -4.21
CA ALA A 67 1.03 3.01 -4.09
C ALA A 67 2.03 3.55 -3.07
N LEU A 68 2.11 2.88 -1.91
CA LEU A 68 2.94 3.25 -0.77
C LEU A 68 4.35 2.70 -0.96
N CYS A 69 5.33 3.57 -1.21
CA CYS A 69 6.74 3.17 -1.39
C CYS A 69 7.36 2.89 -0.02
N CYS A 70 7.13 1.69 0.51
CA CYS A 70 7.36 1.39 1.93
C CYS A 70 8.35 0.24 2.21
N HIS A 71 8.96 -0.34 1.19
CA HIS A 71 10.01 -1.34 1.37
C HIS A 71 10.99 -1.36 0.19
N SER A 72 12.09 -2.10 0.36
CA SER A 72 13.11 -2.33 -0.66
C SER A 72 13.20 -3.82 -0.98
N LEU A 73 13.47 -4.15 -2.24
CA LEU A 73 13.83 -5.51 -2.67
C LEU A 73 15.27 -5.88 -2.27
N LYS A 74 16.15 -4.88 -2.08
CA LYS A 74 17.55 -5.06 -1.70
C LYS A 74 17.72 -5.08 -0.18
N GLU A 75 17.15 -4.07 0.48
CA GLU A 75 17.30 -3.83 1.93
C GLU A 75 16.14 -4.41 2.76
N GLY A 76 15.10 -4.92 2.10
CA GLY A 76 13.92 -5.48 2.77
C GLY A 76 13.02 -4.43 3.41
N TRP A 77 12.36 -4.82 4.51
CA TRP A 77 11.41 -4.01 5.24
C TRP A 77 12.03 -3.41 6.52
N ASN A 78 12.52 -2.18 6.41
CA ASN A 78 13.12 -1.43 7.52
C ASN A 78 12.15 -0.38 8.08
N ASN A 79 12.20 -0.13 9.39
CA ASN A 79 11.38 0.88 10.08
C ASN A 79 9.88 0.84 9.71
N GLN A 80 9.33 -0.37 9.57
CA GLN A 80 8.02 -0.62 8.95
C GLN A 80 6.89 0.23 9.53
N GLN A 81 6.84 0.35 10.86
CA GLN A 81 5.82 1.15 11.53
C GLN A 81 5.89 2.64 11.13
N GLU A 82 7.08 3.23 11.15
CA GLU A 82 7.27 4.66 10.85
C GLU A 82 7.00 4.95 9.37
N VAL A 83 7.60 4.15 8.47
CA VAL A 83 7.44 4.33 7.03
C VAL A 83 5.99 4.13 6.58
N ILE A 84 5.29 3.14 7.13
CA ILE A 84 3.87 2.93 6.84
C ILE A 84 3.05 4.12 7.32
N LYS A 85 3.30 4.60 8.54
CA LYS A 85 2.62 5.78 9.09
C LYS A 85 2.85 7.00 8.18
N GLU A 86 4.10 7.26 7.78
CA GLU A 86 4.45 8.36 6.88
C GLU A 86 3.73 8.27 5.54
N CYS A 87 3.69 7.09 4.93
CA CYS A 87 2.99 6.87 3.67
C CYS A 87 1.49 7.16 3.80
N PHE A 88 0.81 6.62 4.82
CA PHE A 88 -0.61 6.88 5.02
C PHE A 88 -0.90 8.36 5.35
N ASP A 89 -0.04 9.00 6.14
CA ASP A 89 -0.15 10.44 6.46
C ASP A 89 0.04 11.33 5.23
N ALA A 90 0.78 10.87 4.22
CA ALA A 90 1.01 11.59 2.97
C ALA A 90 -0.15 11.48 1.96
N ILE A 91 -1.15 10.61 2.20
CA ILE A 91 -2.32 10.47 1.32
C ILE A 91 -3.18 11.75 1.42
N PRO A 92 -3.41 12.48 0.31
CA PRO A 92 -4.11 13.77 0.33
C PRO A 92 -5.59 13.63 0.72
N GLY A 93 -6.22 14.73 1.14
CA GLY A 93 -7.64 14.78 1.52
C GLY A 93 -7.93 14.17 2.90
N ASP A 94 -9.20 14.13 3.28
CA ASP A 94 -9.64 13.67 4.61
C ASP A 94 -10.47 12.37 4.55
N GLU A 95 -10.89 11.96 3.36
CA GLU A 95 -11.71 10.77 3.18
C GLU A 95 -10.93 9.49 3.54
N PRO A 96 -11.61 8.47 4.09
CA PRO A 96 -10.99 7.18 4.39
C PRO A 96 -10.38 6.51 3.16
N VAL A 97 -9.31 5.77 3.39
CA VAL A 97 -8.66 4.94 2.37
C VAL A 97 -8.80 3.46 2.73
N ALA A 98 -9.15 2.62 1.76
CA ALA A 98 -9.11 1.17 1.92
C ALA A 98 -7.68 0.67 1.76
N SER A 99 -7.25 -0.25 2.61
CA SER A 99 -5.96 -0.91 2.47
C SER A 99 -6.15 -2.41 2.59
N ILE A 100 -5.38 -3.17 1.82
CA ILE A 100 -5.20 -4.60 2.09
C ILE A 100 -4.41 -4.81 3.38
N SER A 101 -4.45 -6.04 3.90
CA SER A 101 -3.52 -6.54 4.92
C SER A 101 -2.09 -6.65 4.36
N ILE A 102 -1.42 -5.49 4.23
CA ILE A 102 -0.07 -5.35 3.65
C ILE A 102 0.91 -6.30 4.33
N GLY A 103 1.76 -6.97 3.55
CA GLY A 103 2.80 -7.85 4.06
C GLY A 103 2.36 -9.29 4.37
N THR A 104 1.05 -9.55 4.43
CA THR A 104 0.52 -10.91 4.75
C THR A 104 0.55 -11.88 3.56
N GLY A 105 0.65 -11.37 2.33
CA GLY A 105 0.82 -12.21 1.14
C GLY A 105 2.20 -12.85 1.07
N LEU A 106 2.32 -13.95 0.31
CA LEU A 106 3.57 -14.74 0.19
C LEU A 106 4.82 -13.88 -0.06
N ILE A 107 4.75 -12.93 -0.99
CA ILE A 107 5.88 -12.05 -1.33
C ILE A 107 6.24 -11.12 -0.16
N GLY A 108 5.25 -10.61 0.57
CA GLY A 108 5.47 -9.80 1.75
C GLY A 108 6.19 -10.58 2.84
N VAL A 109 5.71 -11.78 3.16
CA VAL A 109 6.30 -12.65 4.18
C VAL A 109 7.74 -13.02 3.82
N LEU A 110 8.00 -13.44 2.57
CA LEU A 110 9.33 -13.82 2.11
C LEU A 110 10.32 -12.65 2.09
N SER A 111 9.85 -11.41 1.95
CA SER A 111 10.71 -10.22 1.95
C SER A 111 10.95 -9.64 3.35
N GLY A 112 10.33 -10.20 4.41
CA GLY A 112 10.53 -9.76 5.79
C GLY A 112 9.47 -8.79 6.31
N ALA A 113 8.30 -8.71 5.67
CA ALA A 113 7.19 -7.93 6.18
C ALA A 113 6.71 -8.47 7.53
N ASN A 114 6.59 -7.59 8.51
CA ASN A 114 6.04 -7.87 9.83
C ASN A 114 4.68 -7.16 9.93
N PHE A 115 3.61 -7.94 9.80
CA PHE A 115 2.26 -7.40 9.78
C PHE A 115 1.89 -6.63 11.06
N ASP A 116 2.38 -7.05 12.23
CA ASP A 116 2.08 -6.35 13.48
C ASP A 116 2.69 -4.95 13.51
N LEU A 117 3.92 -4.78 13.02
CA LEU A 117 4.56 -3.47 12.89
C LEU A 117 3.89 -2.59 11.83
N ILE A 118 3.52 -3.19 10.70
CA ILE A 118 2.78 -2.51 9.63
C ILE A 118 1.43 -2.02 10.15
N LYS A 119 0.69 -2.88 10.85
CA LYS A 119 -0.60 -2.56 11.46
C LYS A 119 -0.45 -1.46 12.51
N ALA A 120 0.58 -1.50 13.35
CA ALA A 120 0.87 -0.43 14.29
C ALA A 120 1.11 0.91 13.58
N GLY A 121 1.76 0.91 12.41
CA GLY A 121 1.93 2.11 11.58
C GLY A 121 0.60 2.64 11.02
N MET A 122 -0.27 1.75 10.55
CA MET A 122 -1.63 2.09 10.11
C MET A 122 -2.46 2.68 11.26
N GLU A 123 -2.37 2.11 12.46
CA GLU A 123 -3.08 2.58 13.66
C GLU A 123 -2.58 3.97 14.10
N ALA A 124 -1.27 4.20 14.05
CA ALA A 124 -0.63 5.47 14.42
C ALA A 124 -0.78 6.61 13.39
N SER A 125 -1.22 6.30 12.16
CA SER A 125 -1.47 7.32 11.13
C SER A 125 -2.67 8.21 11.48
N LYS A 126 -2.65 9.45 11.00
CA LYS A 126 -3.79 10.38 11.04
C LYS A 126 -4.86 10.05 9.99
N LYS A 127 -4.50 9.29 8.95
CA LYS A 127 -5.43 8.85 7.90
C LYS A 127 -6.38 7.79 8.44
N GLU A 128 -7.67 7.94 8.17
CA GLU A 128 -8.65 6.89 8.44
C GLU A 128 -8.49 5.74 7.43
N ILE A 129 -8.35 4.52 7.94
CA ILE A 129 -8.07 3.32 7.14
C ILE A 129 -9.18 2.29 7.32
N ILE A 130 -9.68 1.76 6.21
CA ILE A 130 -10.55 0.58 6.16
C ILE A 130 -9.68 -0.61 5.77
N LEU A 131 -9.41 -1.49 6.72
CA LEU A 131 -8.54 -2.64 6.51
C LEU A 131 -9.32 -3.83 5.93
N TYR A 132 -8.78 -4.40 4.86
CA TYR A 132 -9.28 -5.59 4.17
C TYR A 132 -8.38 -6.82 4.41
#